data_AF-A0A954MQM1-F1
#
_entry.id   AF-A0A954MQM1-F1
#
_cell.length_a   1.000
_cell.length_b   1.000
_cell.length_c   1.000
_cell.angle_alpha   90.00
_cell.angle_beta   90.00
_cell.angle_gamma   90.00
#
_symmetry.space_group_name_H-M   'P 1'
#
loop_
_entity.id
_entity.type
_entity.pdbx_description
1 polymer ?
#
loop_
_entity_poly.entity_id
_entity_poly.type
_entity_poly.pdbx_seq_one_letter_code
_entity_poly.pdbx_strand_id
1 'polypeptide(L)'
;MPHGPWLKDGEWETQFAQNSSFFGGVAEVLDYVIDPERGQCRPDMLNTLAQALLWFHEGCRESVTLMGIVKFTATLDALACGGKSGGIKRLISARLGLPETEPIRPNGPTMKAAVDQIYSEGRSRTIHGTNTKLGHDWSGTKSLSEQFARLCLLACIDWAAANPTSNDPKQLST
;
A
#
# COMPACT_ATOMS: atom_id res chain seq x y z
N MET A 1 9.12 8.55 16.96
CA MET A 1 8.63 8.63 15.58
C MET A 1 9.66 7.98 14.66
N PRO A 2 9.27 7.18 13.66
CA PRO A 2 10.19 6.83 12.60
C PRO A 2 10.67 8.14 11.94
N HIS A 3 11.97 8.35 11.92
CA HIS A 3 12.61 9.48 11.26
C HIS A 3 13.36 8.92 10.04
N GLY A 4 13.37 9.68 8.96
CA GLY A 4 14.19 9.34 7.79
C GLY A 4 15.69 9.33 8.16
N PRO A 5 16.53 8.65 7.38
CA PRO A 5 17.97 8.72 7.57
C PRO A 5 18.44 10.18 7.40
N TRP A 6 19.41 10.58 8.22
CA TRP A 6 20.11 11.84 8.04
C TRP A 6 20.99 11.74 6.79
N LEU A 7 20.83 12.68 5.86
CA LEU A 7 21.68 12.82 4.68
C LEU A 7 22.75 13.88 4.95
N LYS A 8 23.99 13.61 4.51
CA LYS A 8 25.05 14.62 4.51
C LYS A 8 24.88 15.59 3.33
N ASP A 9 25.49 16.75 3.44
CA ASP A 9 25.57 17.72 2.34
C ASP A 9 26.16 17.06 1.08
N GLY A 10 25.49 17.20 -0.07
CA GLY A 10 25.86 16.56 -1.34
C GLY A 10 25.32 15.14 -1.57
N GLU A 11 24.80 14.47 -0.53
CA GLU A 11 24.13 13.17 -0.70
C GLU A 11 22.71 13.32 -1.24
N TRP A 12 22.08 14.48 -1.04
CA TRP A 12 20.74 14.75 -1.54
C TRP A 12 20.64 14.69 -3.06
N GLU A 13 21.55 15.32 -3.81
CA GLU A 13 21.49 15.29 -5.28
C GLU A 13 21.61 13.85 -5.81
N THR A 14 22.45 13.05 -5.16
CA THR A 14 22.62 11.64 -5.50
C THR A 14 21.34 10.85 -5.23
N GLN A 15 20.74 11.02 -4.03
CA GLN A 15 19.49 10.35 -3.68
C GLN A 15 18.32 10.80 -4.56
N PHE A 16 18.24 12.10 -4.86
CA PHE A 16 17.22 12.64 -5.75
C PHE A 16 17.36 12.08 -7.17
N ALA A 17 18.57 12.07 -7.73
CA ALA A 17 18.82 11.51 -9.05
C ALA A 17 18.46 10.01 -9.11
N GLN A 18 18.87 9.24 -8.10
CA GLN A 18 18.58 7.80 -7.99
C GLN A 18 17.09 7.48 -7.88
N ASN A 19 16.30 8.36 -7.27
CA ASN A 19 14.87 8.17 -7.04
C ASN A 19 13.99 9.08 -7.91
N SER A 20 14.54 9.67 -8.96
CA SER A 20 13.86 10.69 -9.78
C SER A 20 12.60 10.16 -10.45
N SER A 21 12.59 8.90 -10.90
CA SER A 21 11.40 8.24 -11.44
C SER A 21 10.29 8.12 -10.39
N PHE A 22 10.66 7.68 -9.19
CA PHE A 22 9.73 7.54 -8.07
C PHE A 22 9.14 8.90 -7.66
N PHE A 23 9.99 9.92 -7.50
CA PHE A 23 9.54 11.27 -7.19
C PHE A 23 8.66 11.86 -8.30
N GLY A 24 8.97 11.57 -9.57
CA GLY A 24 8.12 11.94 -10.71
C GLY A 24 6.74 11.30 -10.61
N GLY A 25 6.66 10.01 -10.31
CA GLY A 25 5.38 9.31 -10.10
C GLY A 25 4.57 9.89 -8.94
N VAL A 26 5.22 10.22 -7.81
CA VAL A 26 4.56 10.89 -6.69
C VAL A 26 4.07 12.29 -7.07
N ALA A 27 4.89 13.06 -7.79
CA ALA A 27 4.53 14.40 -8.23
C ALA A 27 3.27 14.38 -9.11
N GLU A 28 3.19 13.43 -10.05
CA GLU A 28 2.02 13.28 -10.91
C GLU A 28 0.73 12.94 -10.11
N VAL A 29 0.85 12.09 -9.09
CA VAL A 29 -0.28 11.80 -8.19
C VAL A 29 -0.69 13.04 -7.41
N LEU A 30 0.25 13.87 -6.96
CA LEU A 30 -0.06 15.13 -6.27
C LEU A 30 -0.70 16.15 -7.21
N ASP A 31 -0.20 16.26 -8.44
CA ASP A 31 -0.79 17.12 -9.47
C ASP A 31 -2.24 16.71 -9.76
N TYR A 32 -2.54 15.40 -9.80
CA TYR A 32 -3.92 14.88 -9.85
C TYR A 32 -4.79 15.27 -8.66
N VAL A 33 -4.26 15.21 -7.46
CA VAL A 33 -5.03 15.61 -6.26
C VAL A 33 -5.35 17.10 -6.27
N ILE A 34 -4.44 17.94 -6.79
CA ILE A 34 -4.61 19.40 -6.85
C ILE A 34 -5.55 19.79 -7.99
N ASP A 35 -5.39 19.16 -9.16
CA ASP A 35 -6.12 19.50 -10.38
C ASP A 35 -6.44 18.24 -11.20
N PRO A 36 -7.53 17.53 -10.87
CA PRO A 36 -7.90 16.28 -11.52
C PRO A 36 -8.38 16.45 -12.96
N GLU A 37 -8.76 17.66 -13.38
CA GLU A 37 -9.30 17.95 -14.71
C GLU A 37 -8.21 18.31 -15.73
N ARG A 38 -6.99 18.64 -15.27
CA ARG A 38 -5.93 19.16 -16.14
C ARG A 38 -5.13 18.08 -16.84
N GLY A 39 -5.50 17.78 -18.09
CA GLY A 39 -4.60 17.26 -19.12
C GLY A 39 -3.96 15.90 -18.84
N GLN A 40 -4.55 15.09 -17.96
CA GLN A 40 -3.94 13.83 -17.52
C GLN A 40 -4.27 12.68 -18.45
N CYS A 41 -3.24 11.96 -18.90
CA CYS A 41 -3.40 10.82 -19.80
C CYS A 41 -3.89 9.55 -19.07
N ARG A 42 -3.86 9.52 -17.74
CA ARG A 42 -4.13 8.33 -16.92
C ARG A 42 -4.87 8.57 -15.59
N PRO A 43 -6.07 9.19 -15.64
CA PRO A 43 -6.81 9.59 -14.44
C PRO A 43 -7.19 8.42 -13.51
N ASP A 44 -7.51 7.24 -14.04
CA ASP A 44 -7.91 6.10 -13.20
C ASP A 44 -6.73 5.55 -12.40
N MET A 45 -5.55 5.43 -13.04
CA MET A 45 -4.31 5.02 -12.36
C MET A 45 -3.97 5.99 -11.24
N LEU A 46 -4.00 7.29 -11.53
CA LEU A 46 -3.63 8.33 -10.56
C LEU A 46 -4.65 8.43 -9.43
N ASN A 47 -5.95 8.27 -9.73
CA ASN A 47 -6.98 8.17 -8.71
C ASN A 47 -6.76 6.99 -7.75
N THR A 48 -6.44 5.80 -8.28
CA THR A 48 -6.12 4.63 -7.45
C THR A 48 -4.91 4.88 -6.54
N LEU A 49 -3.83 5.45 -7.07
CA LEU A 49 -2.64 5.76 -6.28
C LEU A 49 -2.90 6.85 -5.24
N ALA A 50 -3.66 7.90 -5.58
CA ALA A 50 -4.05 8.96 -4.67
C ALA A 50 -4.86 8.44 -3.48
N GLN A 51 -5.88 7.61 -3.75
CA GLN A 51 -6.68 6.95 -2.70
C GLN A 51 -5.82 6.05 -1.82
N ALA A 52 -4.91 5.28 -2.41
CA ALA A 52 -4.00 4.43 -1.65
C ALA A 52 -3.08 5.26 -0.72
N LEU A 53 -2.50 6.35 -1.22
CA LEU A 53 -1.69 7.27 -0.43
C LEU A 53 -2.47 7.90 0.72
N LEU A 54 -3.71 8.33 0.47
CA LEU A 54 -4.59 8.90 1.50
C LEU A 54 -4.84 7.88 2.63
N TRP A 55 -5.21 6.65 2.29
CA TRP A 55 -5.42 5.60 3.29
C TRP A 55 -4.16 5.23 4.05
N PHE A 56 -3.01 5.23 3.38
CA PHE A 56 -1.73 4.94 4.00
C PHE A 56 -1.35 6.02 5.00
N HIS A 57 -1.50 7.29 4.61
CA HIS A 57 -1.29 8.46 5.47
C HIS A 57 -2.16 8.37 6.74
N GLU A 58 -3.44 8.09 6.56
CA GLU A 58 -4.39 7.93 7.67
C GLU A 58 -4.00 6.77 8.60
N GLY A 59 -3.51 5.66 8.05
CA GLY A 59 -3.03 4.52 8.82
C GLY A 59 -1.81 4.83 9.68
N CYS A 60 -0.88 5.63 9.15
CA CYS A 60 0.33 6.05 9.86
C CYS A 60 0.02 6.91 11.10
N ARG A 61 -1.07 7.68 11.05
CA ARG A 61 -1.50 8.59 12.12
C ARG A 61 -2.45 7.95 13.12
N GLU A 62 -2.95 6.77 12.81
CA GLU A 62 -3.96 6.10 13.60
C GLU A 62 -3.38 5.53 14.90
N SER A 63 -3.95 5.97 16.01
CA SER A 63 -3.56 5.55 17.36
C SER A 63 -4.23 4.24 17.75
N VAL A 64 -5.45 3.97 17.25
CA VAL A 64 -6.17 2.74 17.52
C VAL A 64 -5.65 1.62 16.63
N THR A 65 -4.98 0.63 17.21
CA THR A 65 -4.26 -0.42 16.47
C THR A 65 -5.09 -1.09 15.37
N LEU A 66 -6.32 -1.49 15.71
CA LEU A 66 -7.21 -2.17 14.79
C LEU A 66 -7.72 -1.25 13.66
N MET A 67 -7.93 0.04 13.94
CA MET A 67 -8.24 1.02 12.91
C MET A 67 -7.05 1.28 11.99
N GLY A 68 -5.83 1.19 12.53
CA GLY A 68 -4.61 1.21 11.73
C GLY A 68 -4.58 0.06 10.72
N ILE A 69 -4.92 -1.15 11.16
CA ILE A 69 -5.06 -2.33 10.27
C ILE A 69 -6.12 -2.06 9.20
N VAL A 70 -7.29 -1.52 9.57
CA VAL A 70 -8.35 -1.18 8.62
C VAL A 70 -7.83 -0.23 7.54
N LYS A 71 -7.15 0.85 7.92
CA LYS A 71 -6.63 1.88 7.01
C LYS A 71 -5.48 1.37 6.12
N PHE A 72 -4.54 0.62 6.67
CA PHE A 72 -3.50 -0.03 5.85
C PHE A 72 -4.06 -1.09 4.91
N THR A 73 -5.08 -1.84 5.34
CA THR A 73 -5.78 -2.78 4.46
C THR A 73 -6.55 -2.04 3.38
N ALA A 74 -7.14 -0.87 3.67
CA ALA A 74 -7.80 -0.03 2.67
C ALA A 74 -6.81 0.50 1.61
N THR A 75 -5.55 0.77 2.00
CA THR A 75 -4.46 1.05 1.04
C THR A 75 -4.30 -0.11 0.06
N LEU A 76 -4.16 -1.33 0.58
CA LEU A 76 -4.00 -2.54 -0.24
C LEU A 76 -5.23 -2.82 -1.11
N ASP A 77 -6.43 -2.60 -0.59
CA ASP A 77 -7.69 -2.82 -1.32
C ASP A 77 -7.86 -1.79 -2.45
N ALA A 78 -7.45 -0.52 -2.23
CA ALA A 78 -7.41 0.50 -3.27
C ALA A 78 -6.46 0.10 -4.41
N LEU A 79 -5.22 -0.28 -4.08
CA LEU A 79 -4.22 -0.77 -5.05
C LEU A 79 -4.66 -2.06 -5.77
N ALA A 80 -5.49 -2.87 -5.12
CA ALA A 80 -6.06 -4.10 -5.68
C ALA A 80 -7.43 -3.88 -6.36
N CYS A 81 -7.85 -2.63 -6.59
CA CYS A 81 -9.11 -2.25 -7.23
C CYS A 81 -10.36 -2.84 -6.55
N GLY A 82 -10.39 -2.86 -5.21
CA GLY A 82 -11.49 -3.45 -4.43
C GLY A 82 -11.54 -4.98 -4.52
N GLY A 83 -10.44 -5.61 -4.93
CA GLY A 83 -10.33 -7.05 -5.14
C GLY A 83 -10.38 -7.90 -3.86
N LYS A 84 -10.52 -7.29 -2.67
CA LYS A 84 -10.61 -7.97 -1.37
C LYS A 84 -9.36 -8.83 -1.10
N SER A 85 -9.42 -9.78 -0.15
CA SER A 85 -8.31 -10.71 0.14
C SER A 85 -7.70 -11.32 -1.14
N GLY A 86 -8.53 -11.80 -2.07
CA GLY A 86 -8.04 -12.37 -3.33
C GLY A 86 -7.24 -11.40 -4.21
N GLY A 87 -7.69 -10.15 -4.33
CA GLY A 87 -6.98 -9.10 -5.06
C GLY A 87 -5.69 -8.68 -4.36
N ILE A 88 -5.73 -8.52 -3.04
CA ILE A 88 -4.57 -8.15 -2.24
C ILE A 88 -3.46 -9.20 -2.37
N LYS A 89 -3.80 -10.50 -2.36
CA LYS A 89 -2.80 -11.56 -2.58
C LYS A 89 -2.19 -11.51 -3.97
N ARG A 90 -2.99 -11.28 -5.02
CA ARG A 90 -2.46 -11.09 -6.39
C ARG A 90 -1.54 -9.89 -6.49
N LEU A 91 -1.93 -8.77 -5.89
CA LEU A 91 -1.11 -7.55 -5.80
C LEU A 91 0.24 -7.84 -5.14
N ILE A 92 0.23 -8.48 -3.97
CA ILE A 92 1.46 -8.82 -3.23
C ILE A 92 2.35 -9.76 -4.05
N SER A 93 1.77 -10.79 -4.69
CA SER A 93 2.53 -11.70 -5.57
C SER A 93 3.16 -10.95 -6.75
N ALA A 94 2.41 -10.08 -7.42
CA ALA A 94 2.86 -9.35 -8.60
C ALA A 94 3.94 -8.29 -8.28
N ARG A 95 3.81 -7.60 -7.14
CA ARG A 95 4.69 -6.47 -6.80
C ARG A 95 5.84 -6.84 -5.89
N LEU A 96 5.68 -7.85 -5.04
CA LEU A 96 6.69 -8.26 -4.06
C LEU A 96 7.28 -9.65 -4.35
N GLY A 97 6.75 -10.38 -5.35
CA GLY A 97 7.24 -11.72 -5.70
C GLY A 97 6.99 -12.78 -4.63
N LEU A 98 6.07 -12.53 -3.69
CA LEU A 98 5.79 -13.43 -2.57
C LEU A 98 4.70 -14.46 -2.93
N PRO A 99 5.01 -15.77 -3.00
CA PRO A 99 4.00 -16.78 -3.32
C PRO A 99 2.96 -16.95 -2.20
N GLU A 100 1.70 -17.25 -2.57
CA GLU A 100 0.61 -17.38 -1.58
C GLU A 100 0.86 -18.45 -0.51
N THR A 101 1.49 -19.56 -0.91
CA THR A 101 1.67 -20.76 -0.09
C THR A 101 2.94 -20.74 0.75
N GLU A 102 3.86 -19.80 0.47
CA GLU A 102 5.15 -19.75 1.14
C GLU A 102 5.11 -18.87 2.39
N PRO A 103 5.88 -19.22 3.44
CA PRO A 103 6.06 -18.36 4.61
C PRO A 103 6.66 -17.02 4.23
N ILE A 104 6.11 -15.93 4.77
CA ILE A 104 6.64 -14.57 4.53
C ILE A 104 7.91 -14.27 5.34
N ARG A 105 8.25 -15.16 6.28
CA ARG A 105 9.45 -15.14 7.12
C ARG A 105 9.69 -16.53 7.73
N PRO A 106 10.91 -16.85 8.20
CA PRO A 106 11.18 -18.11 8.89
C PRO A 106 10.21 -18.34 10.05
N ASN A 107 9.59 -19.52 10.11
CA ASN A 107 8.58 -19.90 11.10
C ASN A 107 7.35 -18.96 11.17
N GLY A 108 7.08 -18.20 10.10
CA GLY A 108 5.97 -17.26 10.00
C GLY A 108 4.72 -17.83 9.32
N PRO A 109 3.63 -17.05 9.26
CA PRO A 109 2.48 -17.42 8.45
C PRO A 109 2.85 -17.43 6.97
N THR A 110 2.09 -18.19 6.18
CA THR A 110 2.13 -18.04 4.71
C THR A 110 1.61 -16.67 4.30
N MET A 111 1.94 -16.21 3.09
CA MET A 111 1.41 -14.93 2.57
C MET A 111 -0.12 -14.93 2.60
N LYS A 112 -0.74 -16.04 2.18
CA LYS A 112 -2.20 -16.21 2.28
C LYS A 112 -2.72 -16.05 3.70
N ALA A 113 -2.13 -16.74 4.68
CA ALA A 113 -2.59 -16.68 6.06
C ALA A 113 -2.43 -15.27 6.65
N ALA A 114 -1.34 -14.58 6.30
CA ALA A 114 -1.12 -13.19 6.68
C ALA A 114 -2.18 -12.25 6.09
N VAL A 115 -2.48 -12.37 4.78
CA VAL A 115 -3.51 -11.54 4.13
C VAL A 115 -4.90 -11.83 4.68
N ASP A 116 -5.23 -13.10 4.95
CA ASP A 116 -6.50 -13.48 5.53
C ASP A 116 -6.66 -12.90 6.96
N GLN A 117 -5.57 -12.83 7.73
CA GLN A 117 -5.57 -12.20 9.05
C GLN A 117 -5.83 -10.69 8.96
N ILE A 118 -5.10 -9.95 8.10
CA ILE A 118 -5.27 -8.49 8.00
C ILE A 118 -6.61 -8.11 7.37
N TYR A 119 -7.04 -8.82 6.32
CA TYR A 119 -8.25 -8.48 5.58
C TYR A 119 -9.50 -9.02 6.26
N SER A 120 -9.57 -10.32 6.54
CA SER A 120 -10.80 -10.94 7.02
C SER A 120 -11.00 -10.67 8.51
N GLU A 121 -10.01 -10.99 9.34
CA GLU A 121 -10.13 -10.80 10.79
C GLU A 121 -9.97 -9.33 11.21
N GLY A 122 -8.97 -8.65 10.65
CA GLY A 122 -8.68 -7.25 10.95
C GLY A 122 -9.72 -6.31 10.35
N ARG A 123 -9.70 -6.10 9.03
CA ARG A 123 -10.52 -5.08 8.37
C ARG A 123 -12.00 -5.44 8.29
N SER A 124 -12.32 -6.58 7.69
CA SER A 124 -13.68 -6.95 7.29
C SER A 124 -14.59 -7.12 8.50
N ARG A 125 -14.21 -7.97 9.47
CA ARG A 125 -15.02 -8.18 10.68
C ARG A 125 -15.16 -6.92 11.52
N THR A 126 -14.15 -6.06 11.56
CA THR A 126 -14.22 -4.79 12.32
C THR A 126 -15.24 -3.84 11.71
N ILE A 127 -15.17 -3.60 10.40
CA ILE A 127 -16.13 -2.74 9.71
C ILE A 127 -17.56 -3.29 9.81
N HIS A 128 -17.72 -4.61 9.74
CA HIS A 128 -19.03 -5.26 9.84
C HIS A 128 -19.54 -5.45 11.27
N GLY A 129 -18.79 -5.04 12.31
CA GLY A 129 -19.19 -5.21 13.71
C GLY A 129 -19.25 -6.67 14.20
N THR A 130 -18.59 -7.59 13.51
CA THR A 130 -18.56 -9.03 13.83
C THR A 130 -17.21 -9.49 14.41
N ASN A 131 -16.33 -8.55 14.76
CA ASN A 131 -15.02 -8.87 15.33
C ASN A 131 -15.14 -9.23 16.82
N THR A 132 -15.06 -10.52 17.12
CA THR A 132 -15.06 -11.04 18.50
C THR A 132 -13.71 -10.90 19.22
N LYS A 133 -12.66 -10.43 18.52
CA LYS A 133 -11.30 -10.28 19.02
C LYS A 133 -10.91 -8.80 19.23
N LEU A 134 -11.89 -7.91 19.45
CA LEU A 134 -11.65 -6.46 19.56
C LEU A 134 -10.59 -6.10 20.62
N GLY A 135 -10.59 -6.79 21.76
CA GLY A 135 -9.66 -6.57 22.88
C GLY A 135 -8.34 -7.36 22.80
N HIS A 136 -8.09 -8.11 21.74
CA HIS A 136 -6.83 -8.83 21.58
C HIS A 136 -5.68 -7.88 21.22
N ASP A 137 -4.44 -8.33 21.43
CA ASP A 137 -3.28 -7.61 20.90
C ASP A 137 -3.21 -7.76 19.37
N TRP A 138 -3.27 -6.61 18.70
CA TRP A 138 -3.21 -6.48 17.25
C TRP A 138 -1.93 -5.80 16.77
N SER A 139 -1.00 -5.48 17.67
CA SER A 139 0.20 -4.68 17.37
C SER A 139 1.04 -5.31 16.26
N GLY A 140 1.34 -6.61 16.36
CA GLY A 140 2.07 -7.35 15.33
C GLY A 140 1.35 -7.39 13.98
N THR A 141 0.02 -7.53 13.99
CA THR A 141 -0.79 -7.51 12.77
C THR A 141 -0.83 -6.13 12.13
N LYS A 142 -0.84 -5.05 12.94
CA LYS A 142 -0.74 -3.67 12.44
C LYS A 142 0.60 -3.44 11.77
N SER A 143 1.71 -3.82 12.41
CA SER A 143 3.05 -3.69 11.81
C SER A 143 3.17 -4.46 10.50
N LEU A 144 2.59 -5.66 10.43
CA LEU A 144 2.57 -6.44 9.19
C LEU A 144 1.70 -5.77 8.11
N SER A 145 0.54 -5.24 8.47
CA SER A 145 -0.36 -4.53 7.55
C SER A 145 0.31 -3.28 6.97
N GLU A 146 0.96 -2.50 7.83
CA GLU A 146 1.76 -1.33 7.44
C GLU A 146 2.87 -1.73 6.46
N GLN A 147 3.60 -2.81 6.76
CA GLN A 147 4.72 -3.24 5.93
C GLN A 147 4.26 -3.66 4.54
N PHE A 148 3.19 -4.46 4.42
CA PHE A 148 2.63 -4.80 3.10
C PHE A 148 2.11 -3.57 2.38
N ALA A 149 1.35 -2.71 3.05
CA ALA A 149 0.81 -1.49 2.45
C ALA A 149 1.93 -0.58 1.92
N ARG A 150 2.97 -0.34 2.73
CA ARG A 150 4.14 0.46 2.36
C ARG A 150 4.85 -0.12 1.14
N LEU A 151 5.21 -1.41 1.19
CA LEU A 151 5.98 -2.03 0.13
C LEU A 151 5.20 -2.11 -1.18
N CYS A 152 3.91 -2.48 -1.13
CA CYS A 152 3.06 -2.49 -2.32
C CYS A 152 2.87 -1.09 -2.88
N LEU A 153 2.65 -0.07 -2.02
CA LEU A 153 2.48 1.31 -2.47
C LEU A 153 3.72 1.81 -3.20
N LEU A 154 4.91 1.59 -2.63
CA LEU A 154 6.17 1.97 -3.28
C LEU A 154 6.35 1.26 -4.63
N ALA A 155 6.14 -0.06 -4.67
CA ALA A 155 6.27 -0.85 -5.88
C ALA A 155 5.23 -0.48 -6.95
N CYS A 156 4.01 -0.11 -6.57
CA CYS A 156 2.97 0.34 -7.50
C CYS A 156 3.27 1.72 -8.08
N ILE A 157 3.78 2.66 -7.27
CA ILE A 157 4.20 3.98 -7.77
C ILE A 157 5.36 3.82 -8.75
N ASP A 158 6.36 3.01 -8.42
CA ASP A 158 7.49 2.74 -9.31
C ASP A 158 7.03 2.05 -10.61
N TRP A 159 6.15 1.06 -10.52
CA TRP A 159 5.55 0.43 -11.68
C TRP A 159 4.79 1.44 -12.55
N ALA A 160 3.99 2.33 -11.96
CA ALA A 160 3.26 3.35 -12.70
C ALA A 160 4.22 4.34 -13.36
N ALA A 161 5.29 4.76 -12.67
CA ALA A 161 6.33 5.62 -13.26
C ALA A 161 7.00 4.95 -14.47
N ALA A 162 7.26 3.65 -14.41
CA ALA A 162 7.80 2.87 -15.53
C ALA A 162 6.79 2.61 -16.68
N ASN A 163 5.49 2.79 -16.42
CA ASN A 163 4.41 2.54 -17.39
C ASN A 163 3.53 3.81 -17.58
N PRO A 164 4.09 4.92 -18.09
CA PRO A 164 3.44 6.24 -18.12
C PRO A 164 2.15 6.28 -18.95
N THR A 165 1.97 5.37 -19.90
CA THR A 165 0.79 5.30 -20.76
C THR A 165 -0.31 4.40 -20.21
N SER A 166 -0.08 3.68 -19.11
CA SER A 166 -1.08 2.80 -18.53
C SER A 166 -2.07 3.58 -17.67
N ASN A 167 -3.35 3.45 -18.02
CA ASN A 167 -4.48 3.96 -17.25
C ASN A 167 -5.34 2.83 -16.64
N ASP A 168 -4.97 1.56 -16.76
CA ASP A 168 -5.75 0.47 -16.15
C ASP A 168 -5.13 0.06 -14.79
N PRO A 169 -5.73 0.44 -13.65
CA PRO A 169 -5.14 0.14 -12.35
C PRO A 169 -5.11 -1.36 -12.03
N LYS A 170 -5.86 -2.19 -12.75
CA LYS A 170 -5.80 -3.65 -12.58
C LYS A 170 -4.43 -4.23 -12.93
N GLN A 171 -3.66 -3.54 -13.77
CA GLN A 171 -2.28 -3.92 -14.11
C GLN A 171 -1.31 -3.81 -12.92
N LEU A 172 -1.71 -3.12 -11.84
CA LEU A 172 -0.94 -3.14 -10.59
C LEU A 172 -0.88 -4.55 -9.98
N SER A 173 -1.82 -5.43 -10.31
CA SER A 173 -1.90 -6.81 -9.80
C SER A 173 -1.45 -7.88 -10.80
N THR A 174 -0.75 -7.52 -11.87
CA THR A 174 -0.27 -8.44 -12.93
C THR A 174 1.24 -8.54 -13.03
#